data_AF-A0A4S2JT76-F1
#
_entry.id   AF-A0A4S2JT76-F1
#
_cell.length_a   1.000
_cell.length_b   1.000
_cell.length_c   1.000
_cell.angle_alpha   90.00
_cell.angle_beta   90.00
_cell.angle_gamma   90.00
#
_symmetry.space_group_name_H-M   'P 1'
#
loop_
_entity.id
_entity.type
_entity.pdbx_description
1 polymer ?
#
loop_
_entity_poly.entity_id
_entity_poly.type
_entity_poly.pdbx_seq_one_letter_code
_entity_poly.pdbx_strand_id
1 'polypeptide(L)'
;MSFEDLQKLKEKLGTKEYNETIFGKKSKKKTEKIEFKRENKNRPREISAKKPVPRYKELTRVKKFVSRDPRFDSLCDTFNEKAFRHSYAFMNKLRENDLKTLQKKLKETTDLKAIKKIKYLIQRLENQLRE
;
A
#
# COMPACT_ATOMS: atom_id res chain seq x y z
N MET A 1 -56.24 16.89 14.82
CA MET A 1 -55.38 17.79 14.03
C MET A 1 -54.93 17.04 12.79
N SER A 2 -55.10 17.62 11.60
CA SER A 2 -54.56 17.04 10.38
C SER A 2 -53.04 17.17 10.35
N PHE A 3 -52.36 16.39 9.51
CA PHE A 3 -50.91 16.51 9.33
C PHE A 3 -50.49 17.92 8.90
N GLU A 4 -51.29 18.56 8.05
CA GLU A 4 -51.07 19.93 7.60
C GLU A 4 -51.13 20.93 8.75
N ASP A 5 -52.09 20.76 9.67
CA ASP A 5 -52.20 21.61 10.84
C ASP A 5 -50.98 21.47 11.76
N LEU A 6 -50.46 20.24 11.93
CA LEU A 6 -49.27 19.98 12.72
C LEU A 6 -48.01 20.59 12.08
N GLN A 7 -47.91 20.56 10.75
CA GLN A 7 -46.81 21.17 10.00
C GLN A 7 -46.81 22.70 10.17
N LYS A 8 -47.98 23.34 9.97
CA LYS A 8 -48.15 24.79 10.17
C LYS A 8 -47.85 25.20 11.61
N LEU A 9 -48.26 24.39 12.58
CA LEU A 9 -48.02 24.64 14.00
C LEU A 9 -46.53 24.52 14.34
N LYS A 10 -45.83 23.52 13.79
CA LYS A 10 -44.38 23.34 13.93
C LYS A 10 -43.57 24.46 13.28
N GLU A 11 -44.02 24.99 12.14
CA GLU A 11 -43.40 26.14 11.48
C GLU A 11 -43.59 27.43 12.30
N LYS A 12 -44.78 27.63 12.88
CA LYS A 12 -45.08 28.80 13.72
C LYS A 12 -44.36 28.80 15.06
N LEU A 13 -44.40 27.68 15.80
CA LEU A 13 -43.74 27.55 17.11
C LEU A 13 -42.23 27.30 17.00
N GLY A 14 -41.77 26.83 15.84
CA GLY A 14 -40.41 26.37 15.66
C GLY A 14 -40.18 24.95 16.15
N THR A 15 -39.22 24.26 15.53
CA THR A 15 -39.01 22.83 15.70
C THR A 15 -38.57 22.42 17.11
N LYS A 16 -37.83 23.29 17.82
CA LYS A 16 -37.35 22.99 19.17
C LYS A 16 -38.48 23.03 20.19
N GLU A 17 -39.24 24.13 20.23
CA GLU A 17 -40.36 24.31 21.17
C GLU A 17 -41.49 23.32 20.91
N TYR A 18 -41.87 23.11 19.64
CA TYR A 18 -42.85 22.09 19.28
C TYR A 18 -42.45 20.70 19.77
N ASN A 19 -41.19 20.31 19.58
CA ASN A 19 -40.72 19.01 20.04
C ASN A 19 -40.66 18.91 21.57
N GLU A 20 -40.32 20.00 22.27
CA GLU A 20 -40.30 20.03 23.74
C GLU A 20 -41.71 19.97 24.34
N THR A 21 -42.71 20.62 23.73
CA THR A 21 -44.09 20.58 24.22
C THR A 21 -44.77 19.25 23.93
N ILE A 22 -44.56 18.68 22.73
CA ILE A 22 -45.19 17.41 22.33
C ILE A 22 -44.51 16.20 22.96
N PHE A 23 -43.17 16.14 22.96
CA PHE A 23 -42.43 14.97 23.46
C PHE A 23 -41.88 15.16 24.88
N GLY A 24 -42.12 16.32 25.50
CA GLY A 24 -41.53 16.72 26.77
C GLY A 24 -40.06 17.13 26.64
N LYS A 25 -39.53 17.83 27.65
CA LYS A 25 -38.09 18.05 27.78
C LYS A 25 -37.40 16.70 27.88
N LYS A 26 -36.75 16.25 26.79
CA LYS A 26 -35.86 15.10 26.83
C LYS A 26 -34.71 15.46 27.75
N SER A 27 -34.80 15.06 29.02
CA SER A 27 -33.62 14.98 29.86
C SER A 27 -32.65 14.12 29.06
N LYS A 28 -31.51 14.71 28.66
CA LYS A 28 -30.37 13.91 28.27
C LYS A 28 -30.12 13.08 29.52
N LYS A 29 -30.67 11.86 29.60
CA LYS A 29 -30.16 10.85 30.51
C LYS A 29 -28.71 10.77 30.11
N LYS A 30 -27.86 11.51 30.82
CA LYS A 30 -26.43 11.29 30.82
C LYS A 30 -26.39 9.82 31.15
N THR A 31 -26.13 8.97 30.17
CA THR A 31 -25.68 7.63 30.46
C THR A 31 -24.47 7.88 31.33
N GLU A 32 -24.66 7.75 32.64
CA GLU A 32 -23.57 7.88 33.58
C GLU A 32 -22.53 6.93 33.04
N LYS A 33 -21.43 7.49 32.53
CA LYS A 33 -20.29 6.70 32.13
C LYS A 33 -19.84 6.10 33.45
N ILE A 34 -20.31 4.89 33.75
CA ILE A 34 -19.86 4.15 34.91
C ILE A 34 -18.38 3.89 34.64
N GLU A 35 -17.54 4.78 35.15
CA GLU A 35 -16.11 4.66 35.06
C GLU A 35 -15.69 3.60 36.07
N PHE A 36 -15.53 2.37 35.59
CA PHE A 36 -14.97 1.30 36.40
C PHE A 36 -13.54 1.70 36.81
N LYS A 37 -13.37 2.06 38.09
CA LYS A 37 -12.06 2.37 38.66
C LYS A 37 -11.24 1.08 38.77
N ARG A 38 -9.93 1.18 38.57
CA ARG A 38 -9.00 0.09 38.87
C ARG A 38 -8.66 0.17 40.35
N GLU A 39 -8.43 -0.96 41.00
CA GLU A 39 -7.96 -1.00 42.40
C GLU A 39 -6.50 -0.53 42.52
N ASN A 40 -5.66 -0.79 41.51
CA ASN A 40 -4.28 -0.32 41.43
C ASN A 40 -3.91 0.04 39.97
N LYS A 41 -2.93 0.93 39.77
CA LYS A 41 -2.43 1.37 38.46
C LYS A 41 -1.85 0.21 37.62
N ASN A 42 -1.28 -0.80 38.28
CA ASN A 42 -0.68 -1.98 37.64
C ASN A 42 -1.66 -3.14 37.40
N ARG A 43 -2.96 -2.96 37.69
CA ARG A 43 -4.01 -3.99 37.51
C ARG A 43 -4.88 -3.68 36.28
N PRO A 44 -5.26 -4.68 35.46
CA PRO A 44 -6.25 -4.47 34.40
C PRO A 44 -7.61 -4.02 34.96
N ARG A 45 -8.41 -3.35 34.14
CA ARG A 45 -9.75 -2.88 34.54
C ARG A 45 -10.79 -3.97 34.27
N GLU A 46 -11.54 -4.35 35.30
CA GLU A 46 -12.67 -5.27 35.16
C GLU A 46 -13.90 -4.55 34.58
N ILE A 47 -14.62 -5.22 33.67
CA ILE A 47 -15.84 -4.72 33.04
C ILE A 47 -16.84 -5.88 32.97
N SER A 48 -18.13 -5.60 33.18
CA SER A 48 -19.20 -6.61 33.05
C SER A 48 -19.32 -7.16 31.62
N ALA A 49 -19.46 -8.48 31.49
CA ALA A 49 -19.74 -9.16 30.23
C ALA A 49 -21.09 -8.78 29.61
N LYS A 50 -22.01 -8.18 30.38
CA LYS A 50 -23.32 -7.69 29.90
C LYS A 50 -23.23 -6.36 29.17
N LYS A 51 -22.06 -5.72 29.11
CA LYS A 51 -21.88 -4.43 28.43
C LYS A 51 -21.96 -4.64 26.91
N PRO A 52 -22.94 -4.03 26.21
CA PRO A 52 -23.05 -4.19 24.76
C PRO A 52 -21.87 -3.54 24.04
N VAL A 53 -21.38 -4.20 22.99
CA VAL A 53 -20.31 -3.68 22.14
C VAL A 53 -20.83 -2.48 21.35
N PRO A 54 -20.10 -1.35 21.28
CA PRO A 54 -20.52 -0.21 20.46
C PRO A 54 -20.57 -0.60 18.98
N ARG A 55 -21.66 -0.26 18.29
CA ARG A 55 -21.84 -0.53 16.85
C ARG A 55 -20.87 0.28 15.97
N TYR A 56 -20.47 1.47 16.44
CA TYR A 56 -19.49 2.31 15.75
C TYR A 56 -18.09 2.03 16.28
N LYS A 57 -17.25 1.42 15.45
CA LYS A 57 -15.80 1.52 15.56
C LYS A 57 -15.40 2.78 14.80
N GLU A 58 -14.64 3.68 15.42
CA GLU A 58 -13.96 4.74 14.68
C GLU A 58 -12.94 4.08 13.75
N LEU A 59 -13.31 3.89 12.49
CA LEU A 59 -12.42 3.43 11.44
C LEU A 59 -11.45 4.56 11.14
N THR A 60 -10.33 4.62 11.85
CA THR A 60 -9.20 5.45 11.45
C THR A 60 -8.79 5.02 10.05
N ARG A 61 -8.95 5.90 9.06
CA ARG A 61 -8.54 5.62 7.67
C ARG A 61 -7.01 5.50 7.65
N VAL A 62 -6.50 4.29 7.82
CA VAL A 62 -5.09 4.00 7.63
C VAL A 62 -4.79 4.20 6.15
N LYS A 63 -3.74 4.96 5.83
CA LYS A 63 -3.26 5.08 4.44
C LYS A 63 -2.90 3.68 3.96
N LYS A 64 -3.60 3.21 2.93
CA LYS A 64 -3.27 1.92 2.30
C LYS A 64 -1.89 2.05 1.66
N PHE A 65 -0.96 1.19 2.06
CA PHE A 65 0.34 1.08 1.40
C PHE A 65 0.11 0.43 0.02
N VAL A 66 0.33 1.20 -1.04
CA VAL A 66 0.35 0.66 -2.40
C VAL A 66 1.80 0.36 -2.71
N SER A 67 2.14 -0.91 -2.89
CA SER A 67 3.47 -1.29 -3.37
C SER A 67 3.66 -0.74 -4.76
N ARG A 68 4.55 0.24 -4.93
CA ARG A 68 4.96 0.75 -6.23
C ARG A 68 6.27 0.07 -6.63
N ASP A 69 6.38 -0.28 -7.90
CA ASP A 69 7.67 -0.68 -8.45
C ASP A 69 8.54 0.58 -8.56
N PRO A 70 9.69 0.65 -7.87
CA PRO A 70 10.55 1.82 -7.91
C PRO A 70 10.90 2.24 -9.33
N ARG A 71 11.03 1.30 -10.27
CA ARG A 71 11.35 1.61 -11.67
C ARG A 71 10.27 2.44 -12.38
N PHE A 72 9.04 2.37 -11.89
CA PHE A 72 7.87 3.05 -12.45
C PHE A 72 7.29 4.08 -11.48
N ASP A 73 7.99 4.42 -10.39
CA ASP A 73 7.53 5.44 -9.46
C ASP A 73 7.76 6.83 -10.04
N SER A 74 6.81 7.74 -9.82
CA SER A 74 6.89 9.12 -10.32
C SER A 74 8.03 9.92 -9.67
N LEU A 75 8.57 9.42 -8.55
CA LEU A 75 9.69 10.01 -7.83
C LEU A 75 11.06 9.61 -8.41
N CYS A 76 11.10 8.66 -9.34
CA CYS A 76 12.35 8.28 -9.98
C CYS A 76 12.72 9.26 -11.10
N ASP A 77 14.00 9.64 -11.12
CA ASP A 77 14.57 10.54 -12.11
C ASP A 77 14.60 9.93 -13.52
N THR A 78 14.87 10.79 -14.51
CA THR A 78 15.06 10.36 -15.90
C THR A 78 16.34 9.56 -16.09
N PHE A 79 16.38 8.74 -17.14
CA PHE A 79 17.53 7.90 -17.46
C PHE A 79 18.80 8.74 -17.69
N ASN A 80 19.83 8.51 -16.86
CA ASN A 80 21.15 9.13 -17.02
C ASN A 80 22.11 8.17 -17.74
N GLU A 81 22.31 8.43 -19.03
CA GLU A 81 23.16 7.59 -19.89
C GLU A 81 24.62 7.52 -19.42
N LYS A 82 25.19 8.61 -18.92
CA LYS A 82 26.59 8.64 -18.45
C LYS A 82 26.78 7.77 -17.22
N ALA A 83 25.88 7.90 -16.24
CA ALA A 83 25.90 7.10 -15.02
C ALA A 83 25.71 5.61 -15.35
N PHE A 84 24.80 5.30 -16.27
CA PHE A 84 24.57 3.94 -16.76
C PHE A 84 25.80 3.33 -17.45
N ARG A 85 26.43 4.07 -18.38
CA ARG A 85 27.65 3.60 -19.05
C ARG A 85 28.78 3.34 -18.06
N HIS A 86 28.92 4.18 -17.04
CA HIS A 86 29.93 3.99 -15.99
C HIS A 86 29.61 2.79 -15.10
N SER A 87 28.37 2.69 -14.59
CA SER A 87 27.97 1.61 -13.67
C SER A 87 28.05 0.23 -14.32
N TYR A 88 27.79 0.14 -15.62
CA TYR A 88 27.85 -1.12 -16.39
C TYR A 88 29.11 -1.28 -17.25
N ALA A 89 30.12 -0.43 -17.09
CA ALA A 89 31.38 -0.52 -17.86
C ALA A 89 32.08 -1.89 -17.71
N PHE A 90 31.89 -2.56 -16.57
CA PHE A 90 32.45 -3.89 -16.30
C PHE A 90 31.93 -4.99 -17.24
N MET A 91 30.76 -4.79 -17.86
CA MET A 91 30.16 -5.76 -18.77
C MET A 91 31.03 -6.02 -20.00
N ASN A 92 31.79 -5.01 -20.46
CA ASN A 92 32.69 -5.17 -21.60
C ASN A 92 33.82 -6.15 -21.27
N LYS A 93 34.43 -6.00 -20.07
CA LYS A 93 35.46 -6.93 -19.58
C LYS A 93 34.92 -8.34 -19.41
N LEU A 94 33.67 -8.48 -18.94
CA LEU A 94 33.01 -9.78 -18.79
C LEU A 94 32.83 -10.46 -20.16
N ARG A 95 32.32 -9.73 -21.16
CA ARG A 95 32.14 -10.25 -22.52
C ARG A 95 33.46 -10.66 -23.18
N GLU A 96 34.53 -9.90 -22.99
CA GLU A 96 35.86 -10.27 -23.47
C GLU A 96 36.37 -11.57 -22.84
N ASN A 97 36.14 -11.75 -21.54
CA ASN A 97 36.48 -12.99 -20.86
C ASN A 97 35.63 -14.16 -21.37
N ASP A 98 34.33 -13.96 -21.57
CA ASP A 98 33.43 -14.97 -22.12
C ASP A 98 33.88 -15.39 -23.53
N LEU A 99 34.25 -14.45 -24.39
CA LEU A 99 34.82 -14.75 -25.72
C LEU A 99 36.07 -15.63 -25.61
N LYS A 100 37.01 -15.29 -24.72
CA LYS A 100 38.21 -16.12 -24.50
C LYS A 100 37.84 -17.53 -24.04
N THR A 101 36.84 -17.68 -23.16
CA THR A 101 36.40 -19.01 -22.70
C THR A 101 35.73 -19.80 -23.82
N LEU A 102 34.91 -19.16 -24.65
CA LEU A 102 34.26 -19.82 -25.79
C LEU A 102 35.27 -20.25 -26.85
N GLN A 103 36.30 -19.44 -27.12
CA GLN A 103 37.38 -19.81 -28.02
C GLN A 103 38.18 -21.01 -27.50
N LYS A 104 38.42 -21.11 -26.19
CA LYS A 104 39.04 -22.30 -25.58
C LYS A 104 38.14 -23.53 -25.74
N LYS A 105 36.86 -23.41 -25.38
CA LYS A 105 35.87 -24.49 -25.54
C LYS A 105 35.78 -24.96 -26.98
N LEU A 106 35.82 -24.06 -27.96
CA LEU A 106 35.77 -24.39 -29.38
C LEU A 106 36.93 -25.31 -29.81
N LYS A 107 38.11 -25.13 -29.21
CA LYS A 107 39.30 -25.97 -29.49
C LYS A 107 39.20 -27.35 -28.85
N GLU A 108 38.53 -27.46 -27.70
CA GLU A 108 38.39 -28.70 -26.93
C GLU A 108 37.23 -29.57 -27.44
N THR A 109 36.15 -28.94 -27.92
CA THR A 109 34.96 -29.67 -28.38
C THR A 109 35.17 -30.35 -29.73
N THR A 110 34.78 -31.62 -29.80
CA THR A 110 34.77 -32.44 -31.02
C THR A 110 33.36 -32.58 -31.63
N ASP A 111 32.29 -32.44 -30.84
CA ASP A 111 30.91 -32.55 -31.33
C ASP A 111 30.54 -31.39 -32.28
N LEU A 112 30.13 -31.75 -33.49
CA LEU A 112 29.76 -30.83 -34.56
C LEU A 112 28.57 -29.93 -34.18
N LYS A 113 27.60 -30.45 -33.42
CA LYS A 113 26.44 -29.65 -32.97
C LYS A 113 26.86 -28.61 -31.95
N ALA A 114 27.69 -28.98 -30.98
CA ALA A 114 28.27 -28.07 -29.99
C ALA A 114 29.14 -27.00 -30.65
N ILE A 115 30.00 -27.37 -31.60
CA ILE A 115 30.86 -26.43 -32.36
C ILE A 115 30.02 -25.36 -33.06
N LYS A 116 28.93 -25.74 -33.74
CA LYS A 116 28.04 -24.78 -34.41
C LYS A 116 27.42 -23.78 -33.42
N LYS A 117 26.99 -24.25 -32.25
CA LYS A 117 26.44 -23.39 -31.19
C LYS A 117 27.51 -22.44 -30.64
N ILE A 118 28.71 -22.93 -30.36
CA ILE A 118 29.82 -22.11 -29.83
C ILE A 118 30.21 -21.03 -30.84
N LYS A 119 30.33 -21.36 -32.13
CA LYS A 119 30.60 -20.38 -33.20
C LYS A 119 29.53 -19.29 -33.27
N TYR A 120 28.26 -19.66 -33.18
CA TYR A 120 27.15 -18.71 -33.14
C TYR A 120 27.23 -17.76 -31.93
N LEU A 121 27.57 -18.29 -30.75
CA LEU A 121 27.71 -17.49 -29.54
C LEU A 121 28.89 -16.51 -29.62
N ILE A 122 30.02 -16.95 -30.19
CA ILE A 122 31.18 -16.08 -30.43
C ILE A 122 30.77 -14.92 -31.35
N GLN A 123 30.17 -15.22 -32.50
CA GLN A 123 29.72 -14.18 -33.44
C GLN A 123 28.74 -13.20 -32.80
N ARG A 124 27.79 -13.70 -32.00
CA ARG A 124 26.83 -12.85 -31.28
C ARG A 124 27.53 -11.90 -30.30
N LEU A 125 28.49 -12.39 -29.51
CA LEU A 125 29.23 -11.56 -28.56
C LEU A 125 30.14 -10.55 -29.25
N GLU A 126 30.77 -10.94 -30.37
CA GLU A 126 31.58 -10.02 -31.18
C GLU A 126 30.75 -8.87 -31.75
N ASN A 127 29.53 -9.14 -32.23
CA ASN A 127 28.61 -8.10 -32.70
C ASN A 127 28.23 -7.15 -31.55
N GLN A 128 27.93 -7.69 -30.36
CA GLN A 128 27.60 -6.88 -29.18
C GLN A 128 28.75 -6.02 -28.63
N LEU A 129 30.00 -6.33 -28.97
CA LEU A 129 31.16 -5.51 -28.61
C LEU A 129 31.47 -4.44 -29.67
N ARG A 130 30.97 -4.59 -30.89
CA ARG A 130 31.12 -3.61 -31.98
C ARG A 130 30.10 -2.49 -31.90
N GLU A 131 28.90 -2.78 -31.40
CA GLU A 131 27.84 -1.82 -31.10
C GLU A 131 28.14 -1.03 -29.82
#